data_AF-F0FYR9-F1
#
_entry.id   AF-F0FYR9-F1
#
_cell.length_a   1.000
_cell.length_b   1.000
_cell.length_c   1.000
_cell.angle_alpha   90.00
_cell.angle_beta   90.00
_cell.angle_gamma   90.00
#
_symmetry.space_group_name_H-M   'P 1'
#
loop_
_entity.id
_entity.type
_entity.pdbx_description
1 polymer ?
#
loop_
_entity_poly.entity_id
_entity_poly.type
_entity_poly.pdbx_seq_one_letter_code
_entity_poly.pdbx_strand_id
1 'polypeptide(L)'
;MSADALSLPFAEPHAAPDELTAVSWNLHKGRSPLGFTAWNAMRNWMQSTHADVYFLQEAMARRMPRPMLAPGFGAQMDDAYDDVWHCQATEIAHALDWQIALGPNVFKPSWRHGNAILSPHPLDLGGRWDISAHRFERRGLLVARATLAGSRPVTLLCAHLALTRAARLR
;
A
#
# COMPACT_ATOMS: atom_id res chain seq x y z
N MET A 1 1.30 1.42 -40.45
CA MET A 1 1.79 2.52 -39.59
C MET A 1 1.60 2.06 -38.17
N SER A 2 2.71 1.71 -37.52
CA SER A 2 2.77 1.09 -36.20
C SER A 2 2.32 2.09 -35.14
N ALA A 3 1.34 1.70 -34.32
CA ALA A 3 0.98 2.46 -33.13
C ALA A 3 2.02 2.12 -32.05
N ASP A 4 3.02 2.98 -31.92
CA ASP A 4 4.01 2.87 -30.86
C ASP A 4 3.31 3.14 -29.51
N ALA A 5 3.42 2.14 -28.64
CA ALA A 5 2.82 2.14 -27.32
C ALA A 5 3.37 3.30 -26.50
N LEU A 6 2.46 4.11 -25.94
CA LEU A 6 2.75 5.08 -24.89
C LEU A 6 3.20 4.33 -23.64
N SER A 7 4.49 3.96 -23.63
CA SER A 7 5.20 3.48 -22.47
C SER A 7 5.31 4.69 -21.55
N LEU A 8 4.52 4.73 -20.47
CA LEU A 8 4.78 5.70 -19.41
C LEU A 8 6.21 5.43 -18.93
N PRO A 9 7.10 6.44 -18.91
CA PRO A 9 8.46 6.19 -18.49
C PRO A 9 8.40 5.69 -17.05
N PHE A 10 9.11 4.58 -16.80
CA PHE A 10 9.64 4.30 -15.46
C PHE A 10 10.17 5.62 -14.87
N ALA A 11 10.14 5.77 -13.54
CA ALA A 11 10.78 6.93 -12.89
C ALA A 11 12.11 7.23 -13.59
N GLU A 12 12.29 8.48 -14.04
CA GLU A 12 13.50 8.90 -14.77
C GLU A 12 14.72 8.32 -14.04
N PRO A 13 15.61 7.60 -14.75
CA PRO A 13 16.72 6.92 -14.10
C PRO A 13 17.52 7.92 -13.27
N HIS A 14 17.84 7.56 -12.04
CA HIS A 14 18.68 8.38 -11.15
C HIS A 14 19.99 8.76 -11.84
N ALA A 15 20.54 9.90 -11.41
CA ALA A 15 21.84 10.39 -11.89
C ALA A 15 22.99 9.37 -11.67
N ALA A 16 22.82 8.42 -10.73
CA ALA A 16 23.73 7.32 -10.48
C ALA A 16 23.00 5.96 -10.45
N PRO A 17 23.60 4.88 -11.01
CA PRO A 17 22.98 3.55 -11.12
C PRO A 17 22.73 2.84 -9.78
N ASP A 18 23.30 3.34 -8.68
CA ASP A 18 23.20 2.77 -7.33
C ASP A 18 22.41 3.66 -6.35
N GLU A 19 21.75 4.72 -6.82
CA GLU A 19 20.95 5.60 -5.99
C GLU A 19 19.50 5.11 -5.89
N LEU A 20 18.94 5.12 -4.68
CA LEU A 20 17.56 4.74 -4.40
C LEU A 20 16.88 5.87 -3.61
N THR A 21 15.82 6.43 -4.17
CA THR A 21 14.93 7.36 -3.49
C THR A 21 13.73 6.61 -2.91
N ALA A 22 13.59 6.69 -1.60
CA ALA A 22 12.48 6.07 -0.87
C ALA A 22 11.64 7.11 -0.12
N VAL A 23 10.32 6.93 -0.17
CA VAL A 23 9.36 7.71 0.62
C VAL A 23 8.70 6.81 1.64
N SER A 24 8.67 7.21 2.91
CA SER A 24 7.84 6.57 3.93
C SER A 24 6.78 7.53 4.42
N TRP A 25 5.52 7.10 4.38
CA TRP A 25 4.39 7.94 4.72
C TRP A 25 3.28 7.19 5.47
N ASN A 26 2.96 7.66 6.67
CA ASN A 26 1.73 7.29 7.34
C ASN A 26 0.56 8.10 6.77
N LEU A 27 -0.35 7.42 6.08
CA LEU A 27 -1.49 8.02 5.39
C LEU A 27 -2.57 8.54 6.33
N HIS A 28 -2.49 8.24 7.64
CA HIS A 28 -3.49 8.61 8.65
C HIS A 28 -4.93 8.30 8.20
N LYS A 29 -5.09 7.13 7.55
CA LYS A 29 -6.36 6.65 6.99
C LYS A 29 -6.98 7.58 5.94
N GLY A 30 -6.15 8.37 5.26
CA GLY A 30 -6.56 9.33 4.23
C GLY A 30 -7.11 10.65 4.77
N ARG A 31 -6.79 11.01 6.02
CA ARG A 31 -7.31 12.21 6.69
C ARG A 31 -6.20 13.22 7.00
N SER A 32 -6.51 14.49 6.79
CA SER A 32 -5.66 15.61 7.23
C SER A 32 -5.59 15.68 8.76
N PRO A 33 -4.66 16.46 9.33
CA PRO A 33 -4.60 16.69 10.78
C PRO A 33 -5.91 17.25 11.37
N LEU A 34 -6.67 18.00 10.57
CA LEU A 34 -7.98 18.54 10.94
C LEU A 34 -9.14 17.54 10.72
N GLY A 35 -8.83 16.33 10.25
CA GLY A 35 -9.81 15.26 10.02
C GLY A 35 -10.54 15.35 8.67
N PHE A 36 -10.19 16.26 7.78
CA PHE A 36 -10.78 16.28 6.43
C PHE A 36 -10.22 15.18 5.54
N THR A 37 -11.02 14.66 4.62
CA THR A 37 -10.52 13.74 3.60
C THR A 37 -9.43 14.44 2.78
N ALA A 38 -8.22 13.91 2.79
CA ALA A 38 -7.06 14.50 2.09
C ALA A 38 -6.70 13.75 0.81
N TRP A 39 -7.52 12.76 0.42
CA TRP A 39 -7.16 11.74 -0.55
C TRP A 39 -6.60 12.27 -1.87
N ASN A 40 -7.31 13.18 -2.53
CA ASN A 40 -6.88 13.72 -3.83
C ASN A 40 -5.56 14.46 -3.72
N ALA A 41 -5.37 15.24 -2.65
CA ALA A 41 -4.11 15.94 -2.40
C ALA A 41 -2.95 14.94 -2.19
N MET A 42 -3.21 13.84 -1.49
CA MET A 42 -2.21 12.80 -1.24
C MET A 42 -1.77 12.09 -2.52
N ARG A 43 -2.75 11.71 -3.36
CA ARG A 43 -2.49 11.14 -4.67
C ARG A 43 -1.68 12.10 -5.54
N ASN A 44 -2.11 13.36 -5.65
CA ASN A 44 -1.42 14.35 -6.48
C ASN A 44 0.03 14.57 -6.02
N TRP A 45 0.27 14.59 -4.71
CA TRP A 45 1.62 14.72 -4.17
C TRP A 45 2.51 13.49 -4.47
N MET A 46 1.97 12.28 -4.35
CA MET A 46 2.70 11.06 -4.74
C MET A 46 2.99 11.01 -6.23
N GLN A 47 2.11 11.55 -7.07
CA GLN A 47 2.33 11.68 -8.51
C GLN A 47 3.46 12.67 -8.84
N SER A 48 3.56 13.77 -8.10
CA SER A 48 4.63 14.76 -8.29
C SER A 48 5.95 14.37 -7.62
N THR A 49 5.93 13.35 -6.75
CA THR A 49 7.12 12.81 -6.12
C THR A 49 7.60 11.66 -7.01
N HIS A 50 8.85 11.66 -7.43
CA HIS A 50 9.39 10.62 -8.32
C HIS A 50 10.31 9.67 -7.54
N ALA A 51 9.78 9.01 -6.51
CA ALA A 51 10.53 8.01 -5.73
C ALA A 51 10.41 6.62 -6.35
N ASP A 52 11.44 5.78 -6.16
CA ASP A 52 11.44 4.40 -6.64
C ASP A 52 10.62 3.46 -5.76
N VAL A 53 10.45 3.81 -4.48
CA VAL A 53 9.70 3.00 -3.52
C VAL A 53 8.93 3.88 -2.55
N TYR A 54 7.66 3.55 -2.34
CA TYR A 54 6.78 4.17 -1.37
C TYR A 54 6.37 3.15 -0.29
N PHE A 55 6.70 3.45 0.96
CA PHE A 55 6.30 2.71 2.15
C PHE A 55 5.10 3.41 2.79
N LEU A 56 3.91 2.82 2.72
CA LEU A 56 2.68 3.42 3.22
C LEU A 56 2.18 2.71 4.48
N GLN A 57 1.89 3.47 5.53
CA GLN A 57 1.23 2.95 6.75
C GLN A 57 -0.17 3.55 6.88
N GLU A 58 -1.06 2.83 7.59
CA GLU A 58 -2.46 3.25 7.77
C GLU A 58 -3.23 3.46 6.47
N ALA A 59 -2.88 2.71 5.42
CA ALA A 59 -3.77 2.58 4.27
C ALA A 59 -5.09 1.99 4.76
N MET A 60 -6.22 2.62 4.47
CA MET A 60 -7.56 2.29 4.94
C MET A 60 -8.43 1.89 3.76
N ALA A 61 -9.25 0.86 3.93
CA ALA A 61 -10.25 0.52 2.92
C ALA A 61 -11.24 1.69 2.70
N ARG A 62 -11.60 1.98 1.45
CA ARG A 62 -12.64 2.98 1.12
C ARG A 62 -14.05 2.41 1.26
N ARG A 63 -14.24 1.15 0.89
CA ARG A 63 -15.52 0.45 1.02
C ARG A 63 -15.40 -0.52 2.19
N MET A 64 -16.26 -0.32 3.18
CA MET A 64 -16.52 -1.39 4.13
C MET A 64 -17.32 -2.45 3.37
N PRO A 65 -16.98 -3.74 3.50
CA PRO A 65 -17.84 -4.80 3.00
C PRO A 65 -19.25 -4.52 3.48
N ARG A 66 -20.24 -4.63 2.59
CA ARG A 66 -21.63 -4.73 3.07
C ARG A 66 -21.66 -5.87 4.08
N PRO A 67 -22.36 -5.75 5.22
CA PRO A 67 -22.67 -6.91 6.03
C PRO A 67 -23.23 -7.97 5.07
N MET A 68 -22.59 -9.14 5.00
CA MET A 68 -23.20 -10.27 4.30
C MET A 68 -24.47 -10.60 5.07
N LEU A 69 -25.61 -10.06 4.63
CA LEU A 69 -26.88 -10.71 4.88
C LEU A 69 -26.74 -12.08 4.24
N ALA A 70 -27.03 -13.15 4.99
CA ALA A 70 -27.03 -14.51 4.46
C ALA A 70 -27.78 -14.49 3.12
N PRO A 71 -27.20 -15.00 2.01
CA PRO A 71 -27.90 -14.99 0.73
C PRO A 71 -29.25 -15.68 0.91
N GLY A 72 -30.33 -14.99 0.55
CA GLY A 72 -31.60 -15.66 0.34
C GLY A 72 -31.41 -16.75 -0.70
N PHE A 73 -32.08 -17.89 -0.51
CA PHE A 73 -32.03 -19.03 -1.42
C PHE A 73 -32.30 -18.55 -2.87
N GLY A 74 -31.31 -18.66 -3.76
CA GLY A 74 -31.44 -18.31 -5.19
C GLY A 74 -30.99 -16.91 -5.61
N ALA A 75 -30.31 -16.11 -4.78
CA ALA A 75 -29.70 -14.86 -5.24
C ALA A 75 -28.47 -15.11 -6.13
N GLN A 76 -28.41 -14.45 -7.28
CA GLN A 76 -27.24 -14.45 -8.17
C GLN A 76 -26.05 -13.85 -7.40
N MET A 77 -25.02 -14.67 -7.17
CA MET A 77 -23.75 -14.21 -6.62
C MET A 77 -23.07 -13.38 -7.69
N ASP A 78 -23.18 -12.06 -7.60
CA ASP A 78 -22.32 -11.16 -8.39
C ASP A 78 -20.86 -11.50 -8.09
N ASP A 79 -20.08 -11.46 -9.16
CA ASP A 79 -18.76 -12.08 -9.29
C ASP A 79 -17.83 -11.84 -8.09
N ALA A 80 -17.42 -12.97 -7.52
CA ALA A 80 -16.08 -13.28 -7.04
C ALA A 80 -15.32 -12.17 -6.28
N TYR A 81 -15.19 -12.34 -4.96
CA TYR A 81 -13.93 -12.11 -4.22
C TYR A 81 -13.17 -10.78 -4.40
N ASP A 82 -13.78 -9.75 -4.98
CA ASP A 82 -13.19 -8.43 -5.24
C ASP A 82 -13.04 -7.60 -3.95
N ASP A 83 -13.41 -8.15 -2.80
CA ASP A 83 -13.31 -7.51 -1.50
C ASP A 83 -11.86 -7.56 -0.92
N VAL A 84 -10.85 -7.69 -1.79
CA VAL A 84 -9.42 -7.60 -1.48
C VAL A 84 -9.10 -6.15 -1.15
N TRP A 85 -9.27 -5.77 0.13
CA TRP A 85 -8.77 -4.54 0.74
C TRP A 85 -8.56 -3.34 -0.23
N HIS A 86 -9.62 -2.93 -0.93
CA HIS A 86 -9.59 -1.75 -1.80
C HIS A 86 -9.35 -0.50 -0.95
N CYS A 87 -8.11 -0.04 -0.95
CA CYS A 87 -7.63 1.06 -0.12
C CYS A 87 -7.00 2.15 -0.97
N GLN A 88 -6.56 3.22 -0.31
CA GLN A 88 -5.80 4.29 -0.97
C GLN A 88 -4.63 3.73 -1.80
N ALA A 89 -3.84 2.83 -1.21
CA ALA A 89 -2.66 2.29 -1.87
C ALA A 89 -3.00 1.60 -3.21
N THR A 90 -4.05 0.78 -3.25
CA THR A 90 -4.49 0.10 -4.50
C THR A 90 -4.97 1.08 -5.56
N GLU A 91 -5.62 2.18 -5.17
CA GLU A 91 -6.08 3.19 -6.13
C GLU A 91 -4.94 4.02 -6.72
N ILE A 92 -3.92 4.39 -5.92
CA ILE A 92 -2.72 5.05 -6.44
C ILE A 92 -1.98 4.11 -7.38
N ALA A 93 -1.77 2.86 -6.97
CA ALA A 93 -1.05 1.87 -7.77
C ALA A 93 -1.72 1.67 -9.14
N HIS A 94 -3.04 1.41 -9.15
CA HIS A 94 -3.80 1.27 -10.38
C HIS A 94 -3.74 2.53 -11.26
N ALA A 95 -3.82 3.71 -10.65
CA ALA A 95 -3.84 4.96 -11.41
C ALA A 95 -2.49 5.38 -12.00
N LEU A 96 -1.40 4.89 -11.44
CA LEU A 96 -0.04 5.19 -11.89
C LEU A 96 0.63 4.02 -12.60
N ASP A 97 -0.10 2.92 -12.79
CA ASP A 97 0.43 1.67 -13.32
C ASP A 97 1.66 1.19 -12.54
N TRP A 98 1.59 1.30 -11.21
CA TRP A 98 2.65 0.88 -10.30
C TRP A 98 2.36 -0.50 -9.71
N GLN A 99 3.44 -1.21 -9.39
CA GLN A 99 3.40 -2.45 -8.64
C GLN A 99 3.05 -2.19 -7.17
N ILE A 100 2.42 -3.18 -6.53
CA ILE A 100 1.97 -3.06 -5.13
C ILE A 100 2.13 -4.36 -4.36
N ALA A 101 2.60 -4.24 -3.11
CA ALA A 101 2.52 -5.29 -2.10
C ALA A 101 1.64 -4.81 -0.92
N LEU A 102 0.77 -5.68 -0.41
CA LEU A 102 -0.19 -5.36 0.65
C LEU A 102 0.03 -6.20 1.90
N GLY A 103 0.01 -5.56 3.07
CA GLY A 103 0.12 -6.17 4.39
C GLY A 103 -0.97 -5.66 5.34
N PRO A 104 -2.16 -6.30 5.38
CA PRO A 104 -3.23 -5.87 6.28
C PRO A 104 -2.84 -6.13 7.74
N ASN A 105 -2.96 -5.10 8.60
CA ASN A 105 -2.72 -5.20 10.05
C ASN A 105 -4.03 -5.42 10.84
N VAL A 106 -5.13 -4.86 10.33
CA VAL A 106 -6.47 -5.12 10.82
C VAL A 106 -7.35 -5.48 9.65
N PHE A 107 -8.06 -6.59 9.77
CA PHE A 107 -8.97 -7.08 8.75
C PHE A 107 -10.30 -7.51 9.38
N LYS A 108 -11.14 -6.54 9.70
CA LYS A 108 -12.50 -6.74 10.22
C LYS A 108 -13.53 -6.15 9.25
N PRO A 109 -14.78 -6.65 9.21
CA PRO A 109 -15.82 -6.09 8.33
C PRO A 109 -16.02 -4.57 8.54
N SER A 110 -15.88 -4.08 9.78
CA SER A 110 -16.04 -2.67 10.12
C SER A 110 -14.72 -1.90 10.27
N TRP A 111 -13.57 -2.52 9.99
CA TRP A 111 -12.28 -1.81 10.04
C TRP A 111 -11.18 -2.58 9.29
N ARG A 112 -10.67 -2.04 8.18
CA ARG A 112 -9.59 -2.64 7.40
C ARG A 112 -8.46 -1.64 7.12
N HIS A 113 -7.30 -1.84 7.73
CA HIS A 113 -6.11 -1.05 7.43
C HIS A 113 -4.83 -1.87 7.55
N GLY A 114 -3.74 -1.33 7.00
CA GLY A 114 -2.45 -2.00 7.02
C GLY A 114 -1.35 -1.17 6.40
N ASN A 115 -0.29 -1.89 6.04
CA ASN A 115 0.86 -1.37 5.33
C ASN A 115 0.75 -1.70 3.85
N ALA A 116 1.31 -0.85 3.00
CA ALA A 116 1.50 -1.12 1.59
C ALA A 116 2.90 -0.69 1.15
N ILE A 117 3.42 -1.34 0.11
CA ILE A 117 4.63 -0.92 -0.61
C ILE A 117 4.22 -0.71 -2.06
N LEU A 118 4.52 0.45 -2.65
CA LEU A 118 4.32 0.72 -4.07
C LEU A 118 5.67 1.01 -4.73
N SER A 119 5.79 0.65 -6.00
CA SER A 119 6.96 0.96 -6.81
C SER A 119 6.60 0.99 -8.30
N PRO A 120 7.19 1.87 -9.12
CA PRO A 120 7.16 1.74 -10.58
C PRO A 120 7.96 0.53 -11.08
N HIS A 121 8.76 -0.12 -10.23
CA HIS A 121 9.56 -1.30 -10.57
C HIS A 121 8.89 -2.61 -10.09
N PRO A 122 9.26 -3.77 -10.66
CA PRO A 122 8.78 -5.08 -10.20
C PRO A 122 8.93 -5.27 -8.68
N LEU A 123 7.84 -5.70 -8.05
CA LEU A 123 7.76 -6.02 -6.62
C LEU A 123 7.33 -7.46 -6.39
N ASP A 124 8.13 -8.20 -5.62
CA ASP A 124 7.80 -9.55 -5.15
C ASP A 124 7.43 -9.51 -3.67
N LEU A 125 6.25 -10.01 -3.32
CA LEU A 125 5.82 -10.11 -1.92
C LEU A 125 6.72 -11.11 -1.16
N GLY A 126 7.46 -10.64 -0.17
CA GLY A 126 8.38 -11.44 0.65
C GLY A 126 7.74 -11.98 1.93
N GLY A 127 6.69 -11.34 2.43
CA GLY A 127 5.93 -11.82 3.58
C GLY A 127 5.31 -10.70 4.43
N ARG A 128 4.56 -11.10 5.45
CA ARG A 128 3.93 -10.20 6.41
C ARG A 128 4.00 -10.80 7.82
N TRP A 129 4.25 -9.96 8.82
CA TRP A 129 4.32 -10.36 10.23
C TRP A 129 3.49 -9.42 11.09
N ASP A 130 2.69 -10.00 12.00
CA ASP A 130 2.06 -9.26 13.09
C ASP A 130 3.13 -8.97 14.16
N ILE A 131 3.37 -7.69 14.42
CA ILE A 131 4.33 -7.20 15.43
C ILE A 131 3.63 -6.40 16.52
N SER A 132 2.35 -6.72 16.78
CA SER A 132 1.53 -6.04 17.77
C SER A 132 1.98 -6.36 19.19
N ALA A 133 2.33 -5.34 19.97
CA ALA A 133 2.67 -5.49 21.38
C ALA A 133 1.44 -5.68 22.29
N HIS A 134 0.25 -5.28 21.85
CA HIS A 134 -0.99 -5.43 22.62
C HIS A 134 -2.27 -5.34 21.75
N ARG A 135 -3.40 -5.82 22.28
CA ARG A 135 -4.68 -5.95 21.55
C ARG A 135 -5.26 -4.65 20.96
N PHE A 136 -4.93 -3.50 21.56
CA PHE A 136 -5.49 -2.19 21.18
C PHE A 136 -4.71 -1.49 20.06
N GLU A 137 -3.52 -1.98 19.71
CA GLU A 137 -2.63 -1.34 18.76
C GLU A 137 -2.11 -2.41 17.82
N ARG A 138 -2.73 -2.47 16.63
CA ARG A 138 -2.41 -3.48 15.63
C ARG A 138 -1.31 -2.96 14.72
N ARG A 139 -0.17 -3.64 14.76
CA ARG A 139 1.09 -3.27 14.12
C ARG A 139 1.53 -4.39 13.19
N GLY A 140 2.27 -4.04 12.16
CA GLY A 140 2.69 -5.01 11.16
C GLY A 140 4.01 -4.62 10.50
N LEU A 141 4.70 -5.66 10.05
CA LEU A 141 5.85 -5.60 9.15
C LEU A 141 5.43 -6.24 7.83
N LEU A 142 5.57 -5.48 6.74
CA LEU A 142 5.40 -5.96 5.37
C LEU A 142 6.77 -6.00 4.70
N VAL A 143 7.08 -7.12 4.04
CA VAL A 143 8.34 -7.33 3.34
C VAL A 143 8.06 -7.57 1.87
N ALA A 144 8.83 -6.91 1.02
CA ALA A 144 8.85 -7.16 -0.42
C ALA A 144 10.31 -7.15 -0.91
N ARG A 145 10.54 -7.64 -2.13
CA ARG A 145 11.78 -7.42 -2.87
C ARG A 145 11.48 -6.57 -4.09
N ALA A 146 12.30 -5.58 -4.36
CA ALA A 146 12.21 -4.80 -5.59
C ALA A 146 13.42 -5.09 -6.48
N THR A 147 13.17 -5.18 -7.78
CA THR A 147 14.22 -5.22 -8.81
C THR A 147 14.27 -3.86 -9.49
N LEU A 148 15.13 -2.97 -8.99
CA LEU A 148 15.33 -1.64 -9.59
C LEU A 148 16.08 -1.78 -10.92
N ALA A 149 15.86 -0.86 -11.85
CA ALA A 149 16.48 -0.91 -13.16
C ALA A 149 18.01 -0.98 -13.07
N GLY A 150 18.61 -2.05 -13.60
CA GLY A 150 20.08 -2.23 -13.63
C GLY A 150 20.74 -2.53 -12.28
N SER A 151 19.97 -2.67 -11.20
CA SER A 151 20.48 -2.87 -9.83
C SER A 151 20.25 -4.30 -9.31
N ARG A 152 20.95 -4.63 -8.22
CA ARG A 152 20.69 -5.87 -7.47
C ARG A 152 19.32 -5.80 -6.78
N PRO A 153 18.63 -6.94 -6.60
CA PRO A 153 17.39 -6.98 -5.84
C PRO A 153 17.57 -6.41 -4.43
N VAL A 154 16.70 -5.48 -4.03
CA VAL A 154 16.70 -4.88 -2.70
C VAL A 154 15.56 -5.44 -1.86
N THR A 155 15.81 -5.72 -0.58
CA THR A 155 14.76 -6.12 0.37
C THR A 155 14.16 -4.88 1.02
N LEU A 156 12.85 -4.74 0.90
CA LEU A 156 12.07 -3.61 1.38
C LEU A 156 11.30 -4.00 2.64
N LEU A 157 11.37 -3.17 3.68
CA LEU A 157 10.71 -3.40 4.96
C LEU A 157 9.78 -2.22 5.31
N CYS A 158 8.46 -2.42 5.20
CA CYS A 158 7.47 -1.44 5.67
C CYS A 158 7.00 -1.82 7.08
N ALA A 159 7.58 -1.18 8.09
CA ALA A 159 7.22 -1.38 9.49
C ALA A 159 6.30 -0.28 10.00
N HIS A 160 5.22 -0.65 10.65
CA HIS A 160 4.43 0.26 11.48
C HIS A 160 4.59 -0.17 12.93
N LEU A 161 5.50 0.48 13.64
CA LEU A 161 5.88 0.10 15.01
C LEU A 161 4.90 0.65 16.04
N ALA A 162 4.96 0.09 17.25
CA ALA A 162 4.20 0.58 18.39
C ALA A 162 4.54 2.03 18.77
N LEU A 163 3.55 2.77 19.28
CA LEU A 163 3.62 4.19 19.60
C LEU A 163 4.59 4.46 20.74
N THR A 164 4.51 3.65 21.79
CA THR A 164 5.33 3.83 23.00
C THR A 164 6.65 3.06 22.89
N ARG A 165 7.72 3.62 23.48
CA ARG A 165 9.01 2.92 23.59
C ARG A 165 8.86 1.57 24.27
N ALA A 166 8.11 1.50 25.37
CA ALA A 166 7.90 0.27 26.13
C ALA A 166 7.25 -0.84 25.27
N ALA A 167 6.31 -0.49 24.41
CA ALA A 167 5.69 -1.43 23.49
C ALA A 167 6.64 -1.90 22.37
N ARG A 168 7.58 -1.06 21.92
CA ARG A 168 8.59 -1.45 20.90
C ARG A 168 9.70 -2.38 21.42
N LEU A 169 9.85 -2.51 22.74
CA LEU A 169 10.88 -3.35 23.38
C LEU A 169 10.37 -4.75 23.74
N ARG A 170 9.09 -5.05 23.50
CA ARG A 170 8.49 -6.37 23.69
C ARG A 170 8.53 -7.15 22.38
#